data_AF-A0A950QEP7-F1
#
_entry.id   AF-A0A950QEP7-F1
#
_cell.length_a   1.000
_cell.length_b   1.000
_cell.length_c   1.000
_cell.angle_alpha   90.00
_cell.angle_beta   90.00
_cell.angle_gamma   90.00
#
_symmetry.space_group_name_H-M   'P 1'
#
loop_
_entity.id
_entity.type
_entity.pdbx_description
1 polymer ?
#
loop_
_entity_poly.entity_id
_entity_poly.type
_entity_poly.pdbx_seq_one_letter_code
_entity_poly.pdbx_strand_id
1 'polypeptide(L)' 'MPWKTAAFAPTKVLFVGNQLNTDVCGGTQCGIKTVWISGEAHRSPNETMLPGDVTADYEIESLAELPGLLRKI' A
#
# COMPACT_ATOMS: atom_id res chain seq x y z
N MET A 1 -21.44 -5.22 -16.00
CA MET A 1 -21.09 -3.81 -15.69
C MET A 1 -19.69 -3.55 -16.25
N PRO A 2 -19.48 -2.64 -17.21
CA PRO A 2 -18.13 -2.28 -17.64
C PRO A 2 -17.50 -1.36 -16.58
N TRP A 3 -16.25 -1.64 -16.22
CA TRP A 3 -15.49 -0.85 -15.26
C TRP A 3 -15.05 0.43 -15.98
N LYS A 4 -15.42 1.61 -15.44
CA LYS A 4 -14.87 2.88 -15.94
C LYS A 4 -13.45 3.01 -15.42
N THR A 5 -12.47 2.99 -16.31
CA THR A 5 -11.11 3.42 -15.98
C THR A 5 -11.09 4.94 -15.85
N ALA A 6 -10.70 5.42 -14.68
CA ALA A 6 -10.43 6.82 -14.43
C ALA A 6 -8.92 7.02 -14.33
N ALA A 7 -8.38 7.94 -15.12
CA ALA A 7 -6.97 8.32 -15.04
C ALA A 7 -6.80 9.37 -13.92
N PHE A 8 -6.29 8.94 -12.76
CA PHE A 8 -5.93 9.84 -11.66
C PHE A 8 -4.43 10.13 -11.69
N ALA A 9 -4.05 11.35 -11.30
CA ALA A 9 -2.65 11.66 -11.05
C ALA A 9 -2.12 10.80 -9.88
N PRO A 10 -0.84 10.37 -9.88
CA PRO A 10 -0.28 9.55 -8.79
C PRO A 10 -0.49 10.15 -7.39
N THR A 11 -0.44 11.48 -7.28
CA THR A 11 -0.66 12.24 -6.04
C THR A 11 -2.11 12.22 -5.52
N LYS A 12 -3.05 11.68 -6.30
CA LYS A 12 -4.46 11.49 -5.93
C LYS A 12 -4.80 10.02 -5.64
N VAL A 13 -3.79 9.15 -5.65
CA VAL A 13 -3.93 7.72 -5.41
C VAL A 13 -3.18 7.35 -4.14
N LEU A 14 -3.76 6.44 -3.37
CA LEU A 14 -3.13 5.77 -2.26
C LEU A 14 -3.12 4.27 -2.58
N PHE A 15 -1.93 3.67 -2.66
CA PHE A 15 -1.78 2.24 -2.92
C PHE A 15 -1.68 1.51 -1.58
N VAL A 16 -2.69 0.69 -1.24
CA VAL A 16 -2.69 -0.16 -0.07
C VAL A 16 -2.35 -1.59 -0.47
N GLY A 17 -1.35 -2.19 0.17
CA GLY A 17 -0.90 -3.54 -0.15
C GLY A 17 -0.23 -4.24 1.02
N ASN A 18 -0.07 -5.56 0.91
CA ASN A 18 0.47 -6.41 1.96
C ASN A 18 1.89 -6.92 1.66
N GLN A 19 2.46 -6.55 0.51
CA GLN A 19 3.75 -7.03 0.04
C GLN A 19 4.71 -5.85 -0.23
N LEU A 20 5.87 -5.87 0.42
CA LEU A 20 6.88 -4.81 0.35
C LEU A 20 7.51 -4.75 -1.04
N ASN A 21 7.94 -5.89 -1.59
CA ASN A 21 8.68 -5.92 -2.85
C ASN A 21 7.83 -5.61 -4.09
N THR A 22 6.50 -5.70 -4.01
CA THR A 22 5.60 -5.39 -5.14
C THR A 22 4.75 -4.15 -4.89
N ASP A 23 3.98 -4.13 -3.81
CA ASP A 23 2.96 -3.09 -3.60
C ASP A 23 3.63 -1.79 -3.16
N VAL A 24 4.48 -1.88 -2.13
CA VAL A 24 5.17 -0.71 -1.59
C VAL A 24 6.26 -0.25 -2.55
N CYS A 25 7.15 -1.16 -2.95
CA CYS A 25 8.24 -0.82 -3.86
C CYS A 25 7.73 -0.32 -5.21
N GLY A 26 6.74 -1.00 -5.82
CA GLY A 26 6.14 -0.58 -7.08
C GLY A 26 5.39 0.74 -6.97
N GLY A 27 4.55 0.91 -5.94
CA GLY A 27 3.81 2.15 -5.70
C GLY A 27 4.75 3.35 -5.54
N THR A 28 5.78 3.21 -4.73
CA THR A 28 6.80 4.24 -4.51
C THR A 28 7.56 4.58 -5.80
N GLN A 29 7.95 3.59 -6.61
CA GLN A 29 8.60 3.83 -7.90
C GLN A 29 7.70 4.56 -8.91
N CYS A 30 6.38 4.43 -8.78
CA CYS A 30 5.40 5.18 -9.56
C CYS A 30 5.07 6.57 -8.99
N GLY A 31 5.68 6.98 -7.87
CA GLY A 31 5.38 8.23 -7.18
C GLY A 31 3.99 8.25 -6.53
N ILE A 32 3.45 7.07 -6.20
CA ILE A 32 2.16 6.90 -5.51
C ILE A 32 2.45 6.71 -4.02
N LYS A 33 1.64 7.34 -3.16
CA LYS A 33 1.74 7.11 -1.72
C LYS A 33 1.33 5.70 -1.36
N THR A 34 2.05 5.06 -0.44
CA THR A 34 1.85 3.64 -0.11
C THR A 34 1.42 3.42 1.34
N VAL A 35 0.57 2.42 1.56
CA VAL A 35 0.22 1.89 2.87
C VAL A 35 0.56 0.42 2.90
N TRP A 36 1.40 0.01 3.86
CA TRP A 36 1.73 -1.38 4.07
C TRP A 36 0.84 -1.99 5.16
N ILE A 37 0.21 -3.13 4.85
CA ILE A 37 -0.50 -3.96 5.83
C ILE A 37 0.52 -4.92 6.45
N SER A 38 1.01 -4.58 7.64
CA SER A 38 2.16 -5.25 8.25
C SER A 38 1.81 -6.42 9.17
N GLY A 39 0.53 -6.62 9.49
CA GLY A 39 0.08 -7.74 10.32
C GLY A 39 0.44 -9.08 9.68
N GLU A 40 1.10 -9.95 10.43
CA GLU A 40 1.66 -11.22 9.94
C GLU A 40 0.63 -12.09 9.23
N ALA A 41 -0.60 -12.14 9.76
CA ALA A 41 -1.72 -12.89 9.19
C ALA A 41 -2.16 -12.40 7.79
N HIS A 42 -1.72 -11.21 7.38
CA HIS A 42 -2.07 -10.59 6.11
C HIS A 42 -0.90 -10.50 5.14
N ARG A 43 0.33 -10.83 5.55
CA ARG A 43 1.50 -10.71 4.66
C ARG A 43 1.45 -11.72 3.52
N SER A 44 2.01 -11.33 2.38
CA SER A 44 2.16 -12.23 1.25
C SER A 44 3.20 -13.33 1.55
N PRO A 45 2.93 -14.61 1.23
CA PRO A 45 3.90 -15.69 1.43
C PRO A 45 5.10 -15.59 0.46
N ASN A 46 4.98 -14.79 -0.60
CA ASN A 46 6.02 -14.57 -1.61
C ASN A 46 6.83 -13.28 -1.33
N GLU A 47 6.80 -12.79 -0.09
CA GLU A 47 7.59 -11.64 0.32
C GLU A 47 9.08 -11.95 0.17
N THR A 48 9.80 -11.04 -0.49
CA THR A 48 11.26 -11.17 -0.67
C THR A 48 12.03 -10.04 -0.01
N MET A 49 11.34 -9.01 0.50
CA MET A 49 11.94 -7.88 1.20
C MET A 49 11.58 -7.89 2.68
N LEU A 50 12.49 -7.41 3.50
CA LEU A 50 12.30 -7.23 4.92
C LEU A 50 11.89 -5.78 5.23
N PRO A 51 11.25 -5.54 6.39
CA PRO A 51 11.04 -4.19 6.88
C PRO A 51 12.39 -3.48 7.00
N GLY A 52 12.52 -2.33 6.32
CA GLY A 52 13.78 -1.58 6.21
C GLY A 52 14.43 -1.62 4.82
N ASP A 53 14.11 -2.59 3.97
CA ASP A 53 14.56 -2.62 2.57
C ASP A 53 13.82 -1.57 1.73
N VAL A 54 12.55 -1.32 2.08
CA VAL A 54 11.71 -0.26 1.52
C VAL A 54 10.84 0.33 2.63
N THR A 55 10.56 1.62 2.52
CA THR A 55 9.73 2.35 3.48
C THR A 55 8.42 2.74 2.82
N ALA A 56 7.30 2.30 3.39
CA ALA A 56 5.98 2.80 3.02
C ALA A 56 5.72 4.18 3.62
N ASP A 57 4.84 4.99 3.01
CA ASP A 57 4.43 6.26 3.62
C ASP A 57 3.67 6.03 4.93
N TYR A 58 2.90 4.94 5.00
CA TYR A 58 2.09 4.57 6.15
C TYR A 58 2.12 3.07 6.40
N GLU A 59 1.82 2.68 7.63
CA GLU A 59 1.72 1.28 8.05
C GLU A 59 0.44 1.10 8.87
N ILE A 60 -0.25 -0.02 8.65
CA ILE A 60 -1.42 -0.47 9.43
C ILE A 60 -1.28 -1.96 9.70
N GLU A 61 -1.78 -2.45 10.83
CA GLU A 61 -1.69 -3.88 11.14
C GLU A 61 -2.69 -4.68 10.29
N SER A 62 -3.90 -4.14 10.11
CA SER A 62 -4.98 -4.76 9.33
C SER A 62 -5.72 -3.74 8.45
N LEU A 63 -6.43 -4.23 7.42
CA LEU A 63 -7.23 -3.37 6.56
C LEU A 63 -8.37 -2.63 7.31
N ALA A 64 -8.78 -3.13 8.49
CA ALA A 64 -9.79 -2.49 9.33
C ALA A 64 -9.36 -1.11 9.86
N GLU A 65 -8.05 -0.83 9.91
CA GLU A 65 -7.51 0.46 10.34
C GLU A 65 -7.48 1.50 9.22
N LEU A 66 -7.61 1.08 7.96
CA LEU A 66 -7.54 1.98 6.80
C LEU A 66 -8.51 3.17 6.91
N PRO A 67 -9.80 3.02 7.30
CA PRO A 67 -10.68 4.17 7.51
C PRO A 67 -10.16 5.16 8.56
N GLY A 68 -9.48 4.67 9.60
CA GLY A 68 -8.84 5.48 10.63
C GLY A 68 -7.64 6.26 10.11
N LEU A 69 -6.82 5.63 9.26
CA LEU A 69 -5.71 6.27 8.57
C LEU A 69 -6.20 7.35 7.59
N LEU A 70 -7.20 7.04 6.76
CA LEU A 70 -7.76 7.96 5.75
C LEU A 70 -8.31 9.26 6.35
N ARG A 71 -8.78 9.25 7.59
CA ARG A 71 -9.24 10.46 8.28
C ARG A 71 -8.12 11.39 8.76
N LYS A 72 -6.86 10.91 8.75
CA LYS A 72 -5.69 11.64 9.25
C LYS A 72 -4.83 12.24 8.12
N ILE A 73 -5.11 11.90 6.86
CA ILE A 73 -4.33 12.30 5.69
C ILE A 73 -5.11 13.18 4.73
#